data_AF-A0AAV8Y678-F1
#
_entry.id   AF-A0AAV8Y678-F1
#
_cell.length_a   1.000
_cell.length_b   1.000
_cell.length_c   1.000
_cell.angle_alpha   90.00
_cell.angle_beta   90.00
_cell.angle_gamma   90.00
#
_symmetry.space_group_name_H-M   'P 1'
#
loop_
_entity.id
_entity.type
_entity.pdbx_description
1 polymer ?
#
loop_
_entity_poly.entity_id
_entity_poly.type
_entity_poly.pdbx_seq_one_letter_code
_entity_poly.pdbx_strand_id
1 'polypeptide(L)'
;MDLFVGQQDPPDLSPLDCFLWGFLKEIVYRQPIEHNIDLLKTRIIQAVMQLYWVPTWLLFVIEGRIKDARLFLAILTIFYFFRGCSLLINDIFFNAIPYSVVLIVVILLGIYLVRIPPPDYKQLEHAASEFMVKSVAHRGGGWDAPENSLIAFELSKEKGYDVIEFDVTLTGDGVPIVFHDTTLHRMAGIDLVVQDTTWEELSKVDISVAHRYKENFTGTTIPTLDEAVTQMLACDQKMIIDIKDNDPKMVTVILNLYKKYSLHSKSIVSSFYPNIIYRIRRADPKIVCSLAWKKDEFSYEICEHDGCRGKRRANVWYKHCFLVLCDFIHAWALPRITYYVLGVSLILLHKESLSGL
;
A
#
# COMPACT_ATOMS: atom_id res chain seq x y z
N MET A 1 33.50 20.45 -82.14
CA MET A 1 33.30 18.99 -81.99
C MET A 1 32.73 18.82 -80.60
N ASP A 2 31.40 18.80 -80.56
CA ASP A 2 30.56 18.75 -79.37
C ASP A 2 30.77 17.46 -78.58
N LEU A 3 30.71 17.56 -77.25
CA LEU A 3 30.16 16.53 -76.36
C LEU A 3 29.62 17.23 -75.11
N PHE A 4 28.40 17.75 -75.23
CA PHE A 4 27.50 17.99 -74.11
C PHE A 4 27.18 16.63 -73.46
N VAL A 5 27.59 16.43 -72.20
CA VAL A 5 27.04 15.35 -71.36
C VAL A 5 26.05 16.01 -70.41
N GLY A 6 24.77 15.73 -70.63
CA GLY A 6 23.65 16.36 -69.95
C GLY A 6 23.63 16.12 -68.44
N GLN A 7 23.13 17.11 -67.72
CA GLN A 7 22.50 16.92 -66.41
C GLN A 7 21.27 16.01 -66.62
N GLN A 8 21.39 14.74 -66.24
CA GLN A 8 20.25 13.89 -65.95
C GLN A 8 20.00 13.95 -64.43
N ASP A 9 18.75 14.20 -64.04
CA ASP A 9 18.29 14.03 -62.66
C ASP A 9 18.52 12.58 -62.21
N PRO A 10 18.88 12.33 -60.93
CA PRO A 10 19.11 10.98 -60.45
C PRO A 10 17.81 10.16 -60.47
N PRO A 11 17.88 8.83 -60.71
CA PRO A 11 16.70 7.98 -60.65
C PRO A 11 16.11 7.96 -59.23
N ASP A 12 14.86 7.53 -59.08
CA ASP A 12 14.18 7.30 -57.78
C ASP A 12 15.00 6.30 -56.93
N LEU A 13 15.96 6.83 -56.17
CA LEU A 13 16.85 6.09 -55.29
C LEU A 13 16.18 5.94 -53.93
N SER A 14 16.35 4.79 -53.29
CA SER A 14 15.86 4.58 -51.93
C SER A 14 16.54 5.58 -50.97
N PRO A 15 15.95 5.87 -49.79
CA PRO A 15 16.59 6.77 -48.81
C PRO A 15 18.02 6.36 -48.43
N LEU A 16 18.30 5.05 -48.45
CA LEU A 16 19.63 4.48 -48.20
C LEU A 16 20.59 4.78 -49.35
N ASP A 17 20.12 4.68 -50.59
CA ASP A 17 20.94 4.96 -51.77
C ASP A 17 21.20 6.46 -51.92
N CYS A 18 20.24 7.33 -51.57
CA CYS A 18 20.45 8.77 -51.48
C CYS A 18 21.48 9.15 -50.40
N PHE A 19 21.46 8.47 -49.25
CA PHE A 19 22.46 8.66 -48.19
C PHE A 19 23.85 8.20 -48.66
N LEU A 20 23.95 7.01 -49.25
CA LEU A 20 25.21 6.47 -49.79
C LEU A 20 25.77 7.33 -50.92
N TRP A 21 24.90 7.86 -51.79
CA TRP A 21 25.29 8.75 -52.90
C TRP A 21 25.77 10.11 -52.38
N GLY A 22 25.07 10.71 -51.41
CA GLY A 22 25.50 11.93 -50.74
C GLY A 22 26.85 11.76 -50.01
N PHE A 23 27.03 10.62 -49.34
CA PHE A 23 28.26 10.24 -48.65
C PHE A 23 29.45 10.04 -49.61
N LEU A 24 29.23 9.32 -50.72
CA LEU A 24 30.24 9.15 -51.77
C LEU A 24 30.62 10.48 -52.43
N LYS A 25 29.66 11.38 -52.61
CA LYS A 25 29.89 12.71 -53.21
C LYS A 25 30.74 13.61 -52.30
N GLU A 26 30.56 13.54 -50.98
CA GLU A 26 31.41 14.23 -50.00
C GLU A 26 32.84 13.67 -49.95
N ILE A 27 33.01 12.35 -50.07
CA ILE A 27 34.33 11.70 -50.00
C ILE A 27 35.14 11.91 -51.29
N VAL A 28 34.50 11.78 -52.45
CA VAL A 28 35.18 11.63 -53.75
C VAL A 28 35.21 12.94 -54.55
N TYR A 29 34.19 13.79 -54.45
CA TYR A 29 33.95 14.79 -55.49
C TYR A 29 34.25 16.26 -55.14
N ARG A 30 34.73 16.59 -53.93
CA ARG A 30 34.87 18.00 -53.53
C ARG A 30 36.17 18.72 -53.90
N GLN A 31 37.19 18.07 -54.46
CA GLN A 31 38.42 18.67 -55.02
C GLN A 31 39.09 17.70 -56.00
N PRO A 32 39.94 18.15 -56.96
CA PRO A 32 40.64 17.25 -57.87
C PRO A 32 41.51 16.28 -57.06
N ILE A 33 41.34 14.97 -57.28
CA ILE A 33 42.24 13.96 -56.72
C ILE A 33 43.57 14.06 -57.48
N GLU A 34 44.42 15.00 -57.08
CA GLU A 34 45.82 15.01 -57.51
C GLU A 34 46.50 13.77 -56.91
N HIS A 35 46.63 12.69 -57.70
CA HIS A 35 47.60 11.57 -57.63
C HIS A 35 48.04 10.98 -56.27
N ASN A 36 47.43 11.35 -55.16
CA ASN A 36 47.89 11.03 -53.82
C ASN A 36 47.00 9.93 -53.25
N ILE A 37 47.33 8.70 -53.65
CA ILE A 37 46.65 7.46 -53.23
C ILE A 37 46.54 7.38 -51.70
N ASP A 38 47.49 7.94 -50.97
CA ASP A 38 47.49 7.92 -49.50
C ASP A 38 46.42 8.85 -48.90
N LEU A 39 46.15 10.00 -49.52
CA LEU A 39 45.05 10.88 -49.09
C LEU A 39 43.68 10.23 -49.28
N LEU A 40 43.50 9.51 -50.40
CA LEU A 40 42.27 8.78 -50.68
C LEU A 40 42.06 7.62 -49.68
N LYS A 41 43.11 6.87 -49.37
CA LYS A 41 43.09 5.82 -48.34
C LYS A 41 42.68 6.39 -46.98
N THR A 42 43.27 7.51 -46.54
CA THR A 42 42.92 8.13 -45.24
C THR A 42 41.46 8.57 -45.19
N ARG A 43 40.91 9.13 -46.26
CA ARG A 43 39.49 9.52 -46.34
C ARG A 43 38.54 8.33 -46.31
N ILE A 44 38.87 7.24 -47.01
CA ILE A 44 38.08 6.01 -46.98
C ILE A 44 38.12 5.39 -45.58
N ILE A 45 39.29 5.36 -44.93
CA ILE A 45 39.42 4.86 -43.55
C ILE A 45 38.61 5.74 -42.59
N GLN A 46 38.68 7.07 -42.70
CA GLN A 46 37.85 8.01 -41.91
C GLN A 46 36.36 7.75 -42.08
N ALA A 47 35.91 7.57 -43.33
CA ALA A 47 34.53 7.27 -43.67
C ALA A 47 34.06 5.94 -43.07
N VAL A 48 34.86 4.88 -43.21
CA VAL A 48 34.58 3.56 -42.62
C VAL A 48 34.57 3.64 -41.08
N MET A 49 35.53 4.35 -40.49
CA MET A 49 35.57 4.55 -39.03
C MET A 49 34.34 5.33 -38.53
N GLN A 50 33.85 6.33 -39.27
CA GLN A 50 32.62 7.03 -38.94
C GLN A 50 31.38 6.11 -39.05
N LEU A 51 31.34 5.23 -40.06
CA LEU A 51 30.29 4.21 -40.21
C LEU A 51 30.23 3.22 -39.04
N TYR A 52 31.38 2.84 -38.51
CA TYR A 52 31.50 1.91 -37.37
C TYR A 52 31.67 2.64 -36.02
N TRP A 53 31.46 3.97 -35.97
CA TRP A 53 31.68 4.80 -34.77
C TRP A 53 33.02 4.59 -34.06
N VAL A 54 34.04 4.24 -34.84
CA VAL A 54 35.42 4.17 -34.39
C VAL A 54 35.94 5.61 -34.26
N PRO A 55 36.52 6.00 -33.12
CA PRO A 55 36.92 7.39 -32.91
C PRO A 55 37.96 7.82 -33.92
N THR A 56 37.78 9.01 -34.51
CA THR A 56 38.73 9.55 -35.49
C THR A 56 40.14 9.75 -34.91
N TRP A 57 40.28 9.89 -33.59
CA TRP A 57 41.60 9.94 -32.95
C TRP A 57 42.38 8.62 -33.03
N LEU A 58 41.70 7.48 -33.27
CA LEU A 58 42.36 6.20 -33.51
C LEU A 58 43.18 6.23 -34.83
N LEU A 59 42.88 7.17 -35.74
CA LEU A 59 43.73 7.44 -36.92
C LEU A 59 45.11 7.97 -36.53
N PHE A 60 45.22 8.77 -35.47
CA PHE A 60 46.54 9.24 -35.00
C PHE A 60 47.41 8.10 -34.48
N VAL A 61 46.79 6.98 -34.07
CA VAL A 61 47.47 5.76 -33.67
C VAL A 61 47.90 4.96 -34.90
N ILE A 62 47.00 4.80 -35.87
CA ILE A 62 47.26 4.12 -37.15
C ILE A 62 48.37 4.86 -37.94
N GLU A 63 48.38 6.19 -37.90
CA GLU A 63 49.41 7.05 -38.51
C GLU A 63 50.72 7.09 -37.70
N GLY A 64 50.84 6.33 -36.60
CA GLY A 64 52.07 6.24 -35.79
C GLY A 64 52.42 7.50 -34.99
N ARG A 65 51.47 8.43 -34.82
CA ARG A 65 51.67 9.68 -34.06
C ARG A 65 51.60 9.48 -32.54
N ILE A 66 50.93 8.41 -32.09
CA ILE A 66 50.92 7.97 -30.68
C ILE A 66 51.76 6.69 -30.57
N LYS A 67 52.96 6.80 -30.01
CA LYS A 67 53.91 5.68 -29.87
C LYS A 67 53.88 5.01 -28.48
N ASP A 68 53.32 5.68 -27.47
CA ASP A 68 53.21 5.14 -26.11
C ASP A 68 51.94 4.30 -25.96
N ALA A 69 52.12 2.98 -25.81
CA ALA A 69 51.04 2.02 -25.65
C ALA A 69 50.20 2.26 -24.37
N ARG A 70 50.79 2.80 -23.29
CA ARG A 70 50.07 3.09 -22.04
C ARG A 70 49.13 4.27 -22.22
N LEU A 71 49.62 5.33 -22.86
CA LEU A 71 48.82 6.50 -23.19
C LEU A 71 47.66 6.12 -24.13
N PHE A 72 47.94 5.28 -25.13
CA PHE A 72 46.91 4.75 -26.03
C PHE A 72 45.81 3.98 -25.29
N LEU A 73 46.18 3.03 -24.43
CA LEU A 73 45.21 2.23 -23.66
C LEU A 73 44.38 3.10 -22.71
N ALA A 74 44.99 4.12 -22.09
CA ALA A 74 44.28 5.07 -21.23
C ALA A 74 43.22 5.87 -22.00
N ILE A 75 43.57 6.42 -23.17
CA ILE A 75 42.63 7.18 -24.02
C ILE A 75 41.49 6.28 -24.49
N LEU A 76 41.79 5.05 -24.91
CA LEU A 76 40.79 4.06 -25.34
C LEU A 76 39.82 3.70 -24.21
N THR A 77 40.35 3.47 -23.00
CA THR A 77 39.55 3.14 -21.81
C THR A 77 38.64 4.29 -21.43
N ILE A 78 39.17 5.52 -21.39
CA ILE A 78 38.39 6.74 -21.10
C ILE A 78 37.28 6.91 -22.13
N PHE A 79 37.59 6.77 -23.42
CA PHE A 79 36.60 6.91 -24.50
C PHE A 79 35.47 5.90 -24.36
N TYR A 80 35.77 4.60 -24.22
CA TYR A 80 34.74 3.57 -24.09
C TYR A 80 33.98 3.65 -22.77
N PHE A 81 34.60 4.12 -21.70
CA PHE A 81 33.91 4.43 -20.45
C PHE A 81 32.83 5.51 -20.66
N PHE A 82 33.20 6.68 -21.20
CA PHE A 82 32.24 7.75 -21.46
C PHE A 82 31.19 7.35 -22.50
N ARG A 83 31.56 6.54 -23.49
CA ARG A 83 30.62 5.98 -24.47
C ARG A 83 29.62 5.04 -23.82
N GLY A 84 30.09 4.14 -22.95
CA GLY A 84 29.24 3.26 -22.16
C GLY A 84 28.29 4.04 -21.27
N CYS A 85 28.77 5.08 -20.57
CA CYS A 85 27.93 5.98 -19.79
C CYS A 85 26.88 6.68 -20.67
N SER A 86 27.25 7.18 -21.85
CA SER A 86 26.32 7.84 -22.77
C SER A 86 25.23 6.89 -23.28
N LEU A 87 25.58 5.64 -23.62
CA LEU A 87 24.61 4.61 -24.01
C LEU A 87 23.68 4.23 -22.87
N LEU A 88 24.22 4.06 -21.65
CA LEU A 88 23.43 3.78 -20.46
C LEU A 88 22.46 4.93 -20.16
N ILE A 89 22.93 6.18 -20.23
CA ILE A 89 22.08 7.37 -20.08
C ILE A 89 20.98 7.35 -21.12
N ASN A 90 21.30 7.14 -22.40
CA ASN A 90 20.31 7.09 -23.47
C ASN A 90 19.26 5.99 -23.21
N ASP A 91 19.69 4.77 -22.84
CA ASP A 91 18.79 3.67 -22.53
C ASP A 91 17.87 3.98 -21.33
N ILE A 92 18.40 4.61 -20.26
CA ILE A 92 17.60 5.06 -19.13
C ILE A 92 16.56 6.10 -19.58
N PHE A 93 16.98 7.11 -20.36
CA PHE A 93 16.11 8.22 -20.73
C PHE A 93 15.03 7.83 -21.75
N PHE A 94 15.37 7.01 -22.75
CA PHE A 94 14.47 6.70 -23.85
C PHE A 94 13.69 5.40 -23.63
N ASN A 95 14.21 4.46 -22.84
CA ASN A 95 13.51 3.21 -22.55
C ASN A 95 12.98 3.20 -21.11
N ALA A 96 13.83 3.33 -20.08
CA ALA A 96 13.38 3.13 -18.70
C ALA A 96 12.38 4.20 -18.21
N ILE A 97 12.64 5.49 -18.46
CA ILE A 97 11.78 6.59 -17.99
C ILE A 97 10.36 6.47 -18.57
N PRO A 98 10.14 6.35 -19.90
CA PRO A 98 8.78 6.24 -20.45
C PRO A 98 7.98 5.07 -19.87
N TYR A 99 8.59 3.89 -19.73
CA TYR A 99 7.91 2.74 -19.13
C TYR A 99 7.57 2.97 -17.66
N SER A 100 8.46 3.59 -16.89
CA SER A 100 8.17 3.93 -15.49
C SER A 100 7.03 4.96 -15.37
N VAL A 101 6.95 5.94 -16.27
CA VAL A 101 5.85 6.91 -16.30
C VAL A 101 4.53 6.22 -16.63
N VAL A 102 4.51 5.35 -17.63
CA VAL A 102 3.32 4.56 -17.98
C VAL A 102 2.89 3.69 -16.80
N LEU A 103 3.83 3.01 -16.14
CA LEU A 103 3.55 2.21 -14.95
C LEU A 103 2.95 3.05 -13.83
N ILE A 104 3.50 4.23 -13.54
CA ILE A 104 2.95 5.16 -12.54
C ILE A 104 1.53 5.57 -12.92
N VAL A 105 1.27 5.92 -14.19
CA VAL A 105 -0.08 6.28 -14.66
C VAL A 105 -1.05 5.12 -14.50
N VAL A 106 -0.65 3.89 -14.85
CA VAL A 106 -1.47 2.69 -14.67
C VAL A 106 -1.77 2.44 -13.19
N ILE A 107 -0.78 2.60 -12.31
CA ILE A 107 -0.96 2.47 -10.86
C ILE A 107 -1.94 3.54 -10.35
N LEU A 108 -1.75 4.81 -10.71
CA LEU A 108 -2.63 5.91 -10.31
C LEU A 108 -4.05 5.72 -10.84
N LEU A 109 -4.21 5.24 -12.07
CA LEU A 109 -5.51 4.91 -12.64
C LEU A 109 -6.15 3.72 -11.91
N GLY A 110 -5.38 2.68 -11.60
CA GLY A 110 -5.83 1.55 -10.80
C GLY A 110 -6.34 2.00 -9.42
N ILE A 111 -5.55 2.82 -8.73
CA ILE A 111 -5.92 3.46 -7.45
C ILE A 111 -7.20 4.26 -7.60
N TYR A 112 -7.32 5.09 -8.64
CA TYR A 112 -8.51 5.90 -8.90
C TYR A 112 -9.77 5.04 -9.12
N LEU A 113 -9.66 3.93 -9.85
CA LEU A 113 -10.78 3.04 -10.15
C LEU A 113 -11.24 2.20 -8.95
N VAL A 114 -10.34 1.86 -8.02
CA VAL A 114 -10.69 1.10 -6.81
C VAL A 114 -11.04 1.98 -5.62
N ARG A 115 -10.74 3.28 -5.70
CA ARG A 115 -10.99 4.24 -4.63
C ARG A 115 -12.47 4.29 -4.25
N ILE A 116 -12.76 4.18 -2.96
CA ILE A 116 -14.08 4.48 -2.42
C ILE A 116 -14.10 5.96 -2.01
N PRO A 117 -15.03 6.79 -2.51
CA PRO A 117 -15.10 8.17 -2.05
C PRO A 117 -15.33 8.19 -0.53
N PRO A 118 -14.64 9.09 0.21
CA PRO A 118 -14.95 9.29 1.62
C PRO A 118 -16.43 9.67 1.75
N PRO A 119 -17.08 9.37 2.90
CA PRO A 119 -18.46 9.76 3.11
C PRO A 119 -18.59 11.28 2.99
N ASP A 120 -19.77 11.75 2.59
CA ASP A 120 -20.03 13.18 2.51
C ASP A 120 -19.74 13.84 3.86
N TYR A 121 -18.83 14.82 3.87
CA TYR A 121 -18.41 15.54 5.07
C TYR A 121 -19.61 16.11 5.81
N LYS A 122 -20.69 16.53 5.12
CA LYS A 122 -21.91 17.01 5.78
C LYS A 122 -22.66 15.90 6.53
N GLN A 123 -22.65 14.67 6.02
CA GLN A 123 -23.21 13.52 6.73
C GLN A 123 -22.34 13.16 7.93
N LEU A 124 -21.02 13.25 7.80
CA LEU A 124 -20.08 13.05 8.91
C LEU A 124 -20.18 14.13 9.97
N GLU A 125 -20.32 15.39 9.58
CA GLU A 125 -20.45 16.52 10.50
C GLU A 125 -21.80 16.49 11.22
N HIS A 126 -22.89 16.13 10.53
CA HIS A 126 -24.18 15.90 11.17
C HIS A 126 -24.11 14.70 12.12
N ALA A 127 -23.59 13.56 11.65
CA ALA A 127 -23.38 12.39 12.49
C ALA A 127 -22.45 12.70 13.68
N ALA A 128 -21.37 13.46 13.51
CA ALA A 128 -20.45 13.83 14.59
C ALA A 128 -21.05 14.89 15.54
N SER A 129 -21.90 15.80 15.05
CA SER A 129 -22.62 16.75 15.90
C SER A 129 -23.71 16.06 16.73
N GLU A 130 -24.35 15.03 16.18
CA GLU A 130 -25.37 14.22 16.86
C GLU A 130 -24.70 13.12 17.72
N PHE A 131 -23.52 12.63 17.34
CA PHE A 131 -22.57 11.82 18.10
C PHE A 131 -21.51 12.70 18.78
N MET A 132 -21.96 13.62 19.63
CA MET A 132 -21.04 14.21 20.60
C MET A 132 -20.71 13.14 21.64
N VAL A 133 -19.71 12.32 21.36
CA VAL A 133 -19.24 11.24 22.22
C VAL A 133 -18.38 11.84 23.33
N LYS A 134 -18.89 11.89 24.55
CA LYS A 134 -18.09 12.31 25.72
C LYS A 134 -17.36 11.12 26.32
N SER A 135 -17.97 9.93 26.26
CA SER A 135 -17.41 8.72 26.85
C SER A 135 -17.74 7.48 26.01
N VAL A 136 -16.75 6.59 25.91
CA VAL A 136 -16.87 5.28 25.28
C VAL A 136 -16.58 4.22 26.34
N ALA A 137 -17.49 3.29 26.55
CA ALA A 137 -17.26 2.13 27.39
C ALA A 137 -16.52 1.05 26.59
N HIS A 138 -15.20 0.99 26.74
CA HIS A 138 -14.36 -0.01 26.05
C HIS A 138 -14.69 -1.42 26.53
N ARG A 139 -14.96 -2.32 25.58
CA ARG A 139 -15.49 -3.68 25.80
C ARG A 139 -16.71 -3.72 26.72
N GLY A 140 -17.58 -2.73 26.62
CA GLY A 140 -18.75 -2.61 27.51
C GLY A 140 -18.43 -2.16 28.93
N GLY A 141 -17.24 -1.62 29.21
CA GLY A 141 -16.85 -1.25 30.57
C GLY A 141 -16.26 -2.42 31.34
N GLY A 142 -15.35 -3.16 30.70
CA GLY A 142 -14.75 -4.41 31.21
C GLY A 142 -14.02 -4.35 32.57
N TRP A 143 -13.90 -3.15 33.15
CA TRP A 143 -13.37 -2.96 34.50
C TRP A 143 -14.44 -3.15 35.59
N ASP A 144 -15.70 -2.86 35.25
CA ASP A 144 -16.82 -2.84 36.17
C ASP A 144 -17.61 -4.16 36.16
N ALA A 145 -17.68 -4.82 35.01
CA ALA A 145 -18.32 -6.10 34.78
C ALA A 145 -17.49 -6.91 33.76
N PRO A 146 -17.69 -8.23 33.63
CA PRO A 146 -16.97 -9.05 32.66
C PRO A 146 -17.05 -8.41 31.26
N GLU A 147 -15.91 -8.11 30.66
CA GLU A 147 -15.84 -7.44 29.36
C GLU A 147 -16.65 -8.17 28.28
N ASN A 148 -17.16 -7.43 27.29
CA ASN A 148 -17.89 -7.98 26.14
C ASN A 148 -19.15 -8.80 26.50
N SER A 149 -19.76 -8.53 27.67
CA SER A 149 -20.98 -9.21 28.13
C SER A 149 -22.20 -8.28 28.09
N LEU A 150 -23.40 -8.87 28.02
CA LEU A 150 -24.66 -8.12 28.07
C LEU A 150 -24.81 -7.35 29.40
N ILE A 151 -24.33 -7.91 30.52
CA ILE A 151 -24.37 -7.25 31.83
C ILE A 151 -23.44 -6.04 31.88
N ALA A 152 -22.28 -6.10 31.21
CA ALA A 152 -21.39 -4.94 31.09
C ALA A 152 -22.06 -3.83 30.27
N PHE A 153 -22.81 -4.18 29.22
CA PHE A 153 -23.52 -3.20 28.42
C PHE A 153 -24.63 -2.49 29.20
N GLU A 154 -25.40 -3.24 29.98
CA GLU A 154 -26.43 -2.70 30.88
C GLU A 154 -25.81 -1.74 31.91
N LEU A 155 -24.74 -2.18 32.60
CA LEU A 155 -24.08 -1.36 33.61
C LEU A 155 -23.47 -0.08 33.00
N SER A 156 -22.89 -0.17 31.80
CA SER A 156 -22.38 1.00 31.08
C SER A 156 -23.49 1.98 30.72
N LYS A 157 -24.67 1.47 30.33
CA LYS A 157 -25.84 2.34 30.11
C LYS A 157 -26.26 3.04 31.38
N GLU A 158 -26.37 2.32 32.49
CA GLU A 158 -26.76 2.88 33.80
C GLU A 158 -25.81 3.97 34.28
N LYS A 159 -24.51 3.81 33.98
CA LYS A 159 -23.47 4.80 34.29
C LYS A 159 -23.45 6.00 33.34
N GLY A 160 -24.29 6.01 32.30
CA GLY A 160 -24.43 7.13 31.38
C GLY A 160 -23.32 7.23 30.33
N TYR A 161 -22.71 6.11 29.94
CA TYR A 161 -21.80 6.12 28.78
C TYR A 161 -22.56 6.42 27.49
N ASP A 162 -22.03 7.28 26.63
CA ASP A 162 -22.69 7.68 25.38
C ASP A 162 -22.60 6.59 24.31
N VAL A 163 -21.47 5.89 24.29
CA VAL A 163 -21.15 4.85 23.30
C VAL A 163 -20.58 3.64 24.01
N ILE A 164 -20.94 2.46 23.55
CA ILE A 164 -20.33 1.21 23.99
C ILE A 164 -19.52 0.64 22.84
N GLU A 165 -18.26 0.33 23.09
CA GLU A 165 -17.41 -0.39 22.17
C GLU A 165 -17.34 -1.86 22.58
N PHE A 166 -17.37 -2.75 21.60
CA PHE A 166 -17.26 -4.18 21.82
C PHE A 166 -16.60 -4.88 20.64
N ASP A 167 -16.01 -6.04 20.93
CA ASP A 167 -15.20 -6.80 19.99
C ASP A 167 -16.01 -7.92 19.35
N VAL A 168 -15.85 -8.16 18.05
CA VAL A 168 -16.56 -9.22 17.32
C VAL A 168 -15.59 -10.14 16.61
N THR A 169 -15.88 -11.43 16.71
CA THR A 169 -15.16 -12.51 16.02
C THR A 169 -16.13 -13.63 15.60
N LEU A 170 -15.70 -14.53 14.73
CA LEU A 170 -16.45 -15.74 14.36
C LEU A 170 -15.99 -16.96 15.16
N THR A 171 -16.95 -17.81 15.54
CA THR A 171 -16.70 -19.18 16.00
C THR A 171 -16.25 -20.09 14.85
N GLY A 172 -15.79 -21.30 15.15
CA GLY A 172 -15.37 -22.27 14.12
C GLY A 172 -16.48 -22.70 13.16
N ASP A 173 -17.73 -22.69 13.62
CA ASP A 173 -18.94 -22.90 12.80
C ASP A 173 -19.49 -21.61 12.16
N GLY A 174 -18.80 -20.47 12.33
CA GLY A 174 -19.09 -19.21 11.65
C GLY A 174 -20.19 -18.36 12.30
N VAL A 175 -20.51 -18.59 13.57
CA VAL A 175 -21.45 -17.78 14.34
C VAL A 175 -20.72 -16.51 14.84
N PRO A 176 -21.26 -15.30 14.61
CA PRO A 176 -20.66 -14.07 15.11
C PRO A 176 -20.96 -13.88 16.60
N ILE A 177 -19.89 -13.76 17.38
CA ILE A 177 -19.94 -13.60 18.84
C ILE A 177 -19.19 -12.36 19.28
N VAL A 178 -19.50 -11.89 20.48
CA VAL A 178 -18.89 -10.71 21.09
C VAL A 178 -17.78 -11.15 22.04
N PHE A 179 -16.54 -11.12 21.55
CA PHE A 179 -15.37 -11.61 22.28
C PHE A 179 -14.06 -11.04 21.70
N HIS A 180 -13.08 -10.75 22.57
CA HIS A 180 -11.83 -10.08 22.17
C HIS A 180 -10.71 -11.04 21.77
N ASP A 181 -10.44 -12.04 22.60
CA ASP A 181 -9.22 -12.84 22.50
C ASP A 181 -9.37 -13.99 21.50
N THR A 182 -8.25 -14.52 21.02
CA THR A 182 -8.24 -15.73 20.20
C THR A 182 -8.54 -16.99 21.01
N THR A 183 -8.28 -16.96 22.33
CA THR A 183 -8.48 -18.08 23.25
C THR A 183 -9.29 -17.68 24.48
N LEU A 184 -9.92 -18.67 25.13
CA LEU A 184 -10.68 -18.46 26.36
C LEU A 184 -9.81 -18.42 27.63
N HIS A 185 -8.49 -18.60 27.51
CA HIS A 185 -7.60 -18.80 28.64
C HIS A 185 -7.61 -17.62 29.61
N ARG A 186 -7.57 -16.38 29.11
CA ARG A 186 -7.51 -15.18 29.97
C ARG A 186 -8.78 -14.98 30.80
N MET A 187 -9.96 -15.16 30.19
CA MET A 187 -11.23 -14.84 30.84
C MET A 187 -11.83 -16.02 31.61
N ALA A 188 -11.72 -17.23 31.07
CA ALA A 188 -12.34 -18.43 31.60
C ALA A 188 -11.34 -19.46 32.17
N GLY A 189 -10.03 -19.28 31.93
CA GLY A 189 -9.02 -20.28 32.29
C GLY A 189 -9.08 -21.57 31.46
N ILE A 190 -9.73 -21.50 30.29
CA ILE A 190 -9.96 -22.65 29.41
C ILE A 190 -9.07 -22.53 28.17
N ASP A 191 -8.29 -23.57 27.87
CA ASP A 191 -7.48 -23.68 26.65
C ASP A 191 -8.33 -24.13 25.45
N LEU A 192 -9.24 -23.26 25.02
CA LEU A 192 -10.00 -23.38 23.78
C LEU A 192 -9.72 -22.19 22.87
N VAL A 193 -9.56 -22.46 21.58
CA VAL A 193 -9.41 -21.45 20.53
C VAL A 193 -10.78 -21.16 19.93
N VAL A 194 -11.18 -19.89 19.92
CA VAL A 194 -12.54 -19.47 19.50
C VAL A 194 -12.85 -19.93 18.07
N GLN A 195 -11.91 -19.75 17.15
CA GLN A 195 -12.07 -20.09 15.73
C GLN A 195 -12.04 -21.60 15.45
N ASP A 196 -11.71 -22.43 16.43
CA ASP A 196 -11.72 -23.89 16.31
C ASP A 196 -12.87 -24.54 17.09
N THR A 197 -13.67 -23.73 17.81
CA THR A 197 -14.72 -24.20 18.73
C THR A 197 -16.10 -23.82 18.21
N THR A 198 -17.10 -24.69 18.42
CA THR A 198 -18.48 -24.42 17.99
C THR A 198 -19.20 -23.44 18.92
N TRP A 199 -20.21 -22.75 18.41
CA TRP A 199 -21.07 -21.89 19.24
C TRP A 199 -21.77 -22.67 20.36
N GLU A 200 -22.19 -23.92 20.10
CA GLU A 200 -22.84 -24.75 21.12
C GLU A 200 -21.95 -24.97 22.36
N GLU A 201 -20.64 -25.11 22.16
CA GLU A 201 -19.68 -25.25 23.25
C GLU A 201 -19.38 -23.89 23.90
N LEU A 202 -19.13 -22.85 23.09
CA LEU A 202 -18.76 -21.52 23.58
C LEU A 202 -19.89 -20.83 24.36
N SER A 203 -21.14 -21.03 23.96
CA SER A 203 -22.32 -20.44 24.61
C SER A 203 -22.50 -20.85 26.08
N LYS A 204 -21.86 -21.94 26.52
CA LYS A 204 -21.95 -22.48 27.88
C LYS A 204 -20.81 -21.99 28.78
N VAL A 205 -19.83 -21.26 28.25
CA VAL A 205 -18.64 -20.84 28.99
C VAL A 205 -18.94 -19.60 29.84
N ASP A 206 -18.65 -19.69 31.13
CA ASP A 206 -18.67 -18.55 32.05
C ASP A 206 -17.41 -17.69 31.85
N ILE A 207 -17.59 -16.47 31.38
CA ILE A 207 -16.49 -15.52 31.11
C ILE A 207 -16.19 -14.59 32.30
N SER A 208 -16.93 -14.72 33.40
CA SER A 208 -16.70 -13.94 34.62
C SER A 208 -15.56 -14.49 35.50
N VAL A 209 -15.07 -15.70 35.22
CA VAL A 209 -14.17 -16.48 36.11
C VAL A 209 -12.93 -15.70 36.54
N ALA A 210 -12.27 -14.99 35.62
CA ALA A 210 -11.08 -14.20 35.89
C ALA A 210 -11.37 -12.75 36.32
N HIS A 211 -12.64 -12.33 36.36
CA HIS A 211 -13.00 -10.96 36.69
C HIS A 211 -12.86 -10.69 38.20
N ARG A 212 -12.45 -9.47 38.55
CA ARG A 212 -12.19 -9.05 39.94
C ARG A 212 -13.43 -9.10 40.85
N TYR A 213 -14.63 -8.97 40.25
CA TYR A 213 -15.93 -9.00 40.93
C TYR A 213 -16.75 -10.25 40.56
N LYS A 214 -16.08 -11.36 40.20
CA LYS A 214 -16.72 -12.59 39.70
C LYS A 214 -17.93 -13.06 40.51
N GLU A 215 -17.91 -12.92 41.84
CA GLU A 215 -19.00 -13.37 42.72
C GLU A 215 -20.34 -12.69 42.40
N ASN A 216 -20.32 -11.49 41.82
CA ASN A 216 -21.52 -10.74 41.41
C ASN A 216 -22.01 -11.09 40.00
N PHE A 217 -21.21 -11.81 39.22
CA PHE A 217 -21.40 -12.02 37.78
C PHE A 217 -21.28 -13.49 37.36
N THR A 218 -21.29 -14.41 38.33
CA THR A 218 -21.24 -15.86 38.08
C THR A 218 -22.32 -16.28 37.07
N GLY A 219 -21.93 -17.07 36.08
CA GLY A 219 -22.81 -17.51 35.00
C GLY A 219 -22.95 -16.53 33.83
N THR A 220 -22.13 -15.48 33.77
CA THR A 220 -22.10 -14.58 32.60
C THR A 220 -21.49 -15.31 31.41
N THR A 221 -22.23 -15.45 30.32
CA THR A 221 -21.77 -16.14 29.10
C THR A 221 -21.39 -15.16 27.99
N ILE A 222 -20.72 -15.68 26.95
CA ILE A 222 -20.42 -14.95 25.73
C ILE A 222 -21.74 -14.64 25.00
N PRO A 223 -22.01 -13.38 24.59
CA PRO A 223 -23.17 -13.08 23.76
C PRO A 223 -22.89 -13.30 22.27
N THR A 224 -23.94 -13.62 21.52
CA THR A 224 -23.92 -13.45 20.06
C THR A 224 -23.96 -11.98 19.69
N LEU A 225 -23.49 -11.65 18.47
CA LEU A 225 -23.59 -10.30 17.93
C LEU A 225 -25.04 -9.80 17.85
N ASP A 226 -25.98 -10.70 17.53
CA ASP A 226 -27.40 -10.36 17.40
C ASP A 226 -28.03 -9.99 18.75
N GLU A 227 -27.70 -10.72 19.82
CA GLU A 227 -28.14 -10.43 21.19
C GLU A 227 -27.61 -9.09 21.69
N ALA A 228 -26.30 -8.85 21.50
CA ALA A 228 -25.67 -7.60 21.89
C ALA A 228 -26.32 -6.39 21.20
N VAL A 229 -26.47 -6.45 19.88
CA VAL A 229 -27.08 -5.36 19.10
C VAL A 229 -28.54 -5.15 19.50
N THR A 230 -29.29 -6.23 19.71
CA THR A 230 -30.70 -6.15 20.14
C THR A 230 -30.84 -5.45 21.50
N GLN A 231 -30.03 -5.83 22.48
CA GLN A 231 -30.02 -5.20 23.81
C GLN A 231 -29.66 -3.70 23.69
N MET A 232 -28.61 -3.39 22.96
CA MET A 232 -28.15 -2.01 22.81
C MET A 232 -29.19 -1.10 22.14
N LEU A 233 -29.88 -1.61 21.12
CA LEU A 233 -30.95 -0.86 20.46
C LEU A 233 -32.15 -0.65 21.38
N ALA A 234 -32.50 -1.65 22.21
CA ALA A 234 -33.56 -1.52 23.20
C ALA A 234 -33.26 -0.42 24.24
N CYS A 235 -31.99 -0.20 24.53
CA CYS A 235 -31.52 0.85 25.44
C CYS A 235 -31.18 2.20 24.75
N ASP A 236 -31.50 2.35 23.46
CA ASP A 236 -31.13 3.51 22.63
C ASP A 236 -29.62 3.85 22.73
N GLN A 237 -28.79 2.82 22.74
CA GLN A 237 -27.34 2.95 22.91
C GLN A 237 -26.63 3.00 21.56
N LYS A 238 -25.65 3.90 21.44
CA LYS A 238 -24.74 3.96 20.30
C LYS A 238 -23.60 2.97 20.47
N MET A 239 -23.06 2.47 19.37
CA MET A 239 -22.09 1.37 19.41
C MET A 239 -20.89 1.55 18.48
N ILE A 240 -19.75 1.00 18.91
CA ILE A 240 -18.59 0.75 18.04
C ILE A 240 -18.39 -0.75 17.99
N ILE A 241 -18.46 -1.31 16.78
CA ILE A 241 -18.31 -2.73 16.51
C ILE A 241 -16.87 -2.93 16.03
N ASP A 242 -15.96 -3.44 16.87
CA ASP A 242 -14.56 -3.68 16.50
C ASP A 242 -14.32 -5.12 16.03
N ILE A 243 -14.00 -5.28 14.74
CA ILE A 243 -13.78 -6.58 14.11
C ILE A 243 -12.35 -7.07 14.39
N LYS A 244 -12.23 -8.24 15.02
CA LYS A 244 -10.95 -8.83 15.45
C LYS A 244 -10.36 -9.87 14.51
N ASP A 245 -11.12 -10.35 13.54
CA ASP A 245 -10.64 -11.31 12.56
C ASP A 245 -10.57 -10.71 11.15
N ASN A 246 -9.87 -11.42 10.26
CA ASN A 246 -9.71 -11.06 8.86
C ASN A 246 -10.56 -11.97 7.95
N ASP A 247 -11.60 -12.62 8.47
CA ASP A 247 -12.43 -13.54 7.70
C ASP A 247 -13.38 -12.72 6.79
N PRO A 248 -13.34 -12.91 5.45
CA PRO A 248 -14.28 -12.27 4.55
C PRO A 248 -15.76 -12.52 4.87
N LYS A 249 -16.11 -13.60 5.58
CA LYS A 249 -17.47 -13.87 6.06
C LYS A 249 -17.98 -12.77 7.00
N MET A 250 -17.10 -12.15 7.78
CA MET A 250 -17.47 -11.05 8.69
C MET A 250 -18.06 -9.87 7.92
N VAL A 251 -17.58 -9.60 6.70
CA VAL A 251 -18.16 -8.56 5.84
C VAL A 251 -19.65 -8.82 5.59
N THR A 252 -20.01 -10.05 5.25
CA THR A 252 -21.40 -10.44 5.00
C THR A 252 -22.24 -10.34 6.28
N VAL A 253 -21.68 -10.75 7.43
CA VAL A 253 -22.34 -10.62 8.74
C VAL A 253 -22.70 -9.16 9.03
N ILE A 254 -21.74 -8.25 8.91
CA ILE A 254 -21.95 -6.82 9.18
C ILE A 254 -22.97 -6.22 8.22
N LEU A 255 -22.89 -6.50 6.92
CA LEU A 255 -23.85 -5.98 5.94
C LEU A 255 -25.29 -6.47 6.23
N ASN A 256 -25.44 -7.74 6.60
CA ASN A 256 -26.74 -8.29 6.99
C ASN A 256 -27.26 -7.67 8.29
N LEU A 257 -26.38 -7.42 9.26
CA LEU A 257 -26.72 -6.76 10.51
C LEU A 257 -27.23 -5.33 10.28
N TYR A 258 -26.54 -4.55 9.45
CA TYR A 258 -26.96 -3.19 9.07
C TYR A 258 -28.29 -3.20 8.31
N LYS A 259 -28.49 -4.18 7.43
CA LYS A 259 -29.78 -4.35 6.73
C LYS A 259 -30.92 -4.71 7.68
N LYS A 260 -30.66 -5.56 8.68
CA LYS A 260 -31.66 -6.02 9.66
C LYS A 260 -32.07 -4.92 10.62
N TYR A 261 -31.12 -4.12 11.11
CA TYR A 261 -31.34 -3.19 12.22
C TYR A 261 -31.24 -1.70 11.86
N SER A 262 -30.92 -1.35 10.61
CA SER A 262 -30.75 0.04 10.15
C SER A 262 -29.77 0.85 11.00
N LEU A 263 -28.55 0.32 11.18
CA LEU A 263 -27.58 0.84 12.15
C LEU A 263 -26.80 2.09 11.69
N HIS A 264 -27.02 2.60 10.48
CA HIS A 264 -26.21 3.67 9.87
C HIS A 264 -26.04 4.93 10.73
N SER A 265 -27.00 5.25 11.60
CA SER A 265 -26.96 6.39 12.51
C SER A 265 -26.73 6.02 13.98
N LYS A 266 -26.44 4.75 14.29
CA LYS A 266 -26.23 4.27 15.67
C LYS A 266 -24.93 3.52 15.85
N SER A 267 -24.24 3.13 14.78
CA SER A 267 -23.00 2.38 14.91
C SER A 267 -21.87 2.85 14.00
N ILE A 268 -20.65 2.57 14.46
CA ILE A 268 -19.41 2.70 13.71
C ILE A 268 -18.77 1.31 13.65
N VAL A 269 -18.27 0.90 12.49
CA VAL A 269 -17.51 -0.34 12.34
C VAL A 269 -16.03 -0.05 12.40
N SER A 270 -15.33 -0.64 13.35
CA SER A 270 -13.88 -0.56 13.49
C SER A 270 -13.21 -1.87 13.07
N SER A 271 -11.98 -1.79 12.57
CA SER A 271 -11.11 -2.96 12.39
C SER A 271 -9.65 -2.56 12.25
N PHE A 272 -8.75 -3.47 12.60
CA PHE A 272 -7.33 -3.38 12.23
C PHE A 272 -7.06 -3.82 10.78
N TYR A 273 -8.01 -4.46 10.10
CA TYR A 273 -7.82 -5.05 8.76
C TYR A 273 -8.36 -4.14 7.65
N PRO A 274 -7.49 -3.44 6.88
CA PRO A 274 -7.91 -2.51 5.84
C PRO A 274 -8.83 -3.14 4.79
N ASN A 275 -8.60 -4.41 4.44
CA ASN A 275 -9.37 -5.12 3.43
C ASN A 275 -10.82 -5.40 3.89
N ILE A 276 -11.05 -5.59 5.19
CA ILE A 276 -12.41 -5.77 5.74
C ILE A 276 -13.17 -4.45 5.63
N ILE A 277 -12.57 -3.35 6.09
CA ILE A 277 -13.16 -2.01 5.98
C ILE A 277 -13.47 -1.65 4.52
N TYR A 278 -12.51 -1.88 3.62
CA TYR A 278 -12.70 -1.64 2.19
C TYR A 278 -13.88 -2.44 1.62
N ARG A 279 -14.00 -3.73 1.96
CA ARG A 279 -15.09 -4.57 1.45
C ARG A 279 -16.46 -4.16 1.98
N ILE A 280 -16.55 -3.81 3.27
CA ILE A 280 -17.79 -3.32 3.89
C ILE A 280 -18.23 -2.03 3.19
N ARG A 281 -17.33 -1.05 3.09
CA ARG A 281 -17.64 0.25 2.47
C ARG A 281 -17.88 0.19 0.98
N ARG A 282 -17.23 -0.73 0.28
CA ARG A 282 -17.49 -0.93 -1.15
C ARG A 282 -18.91 -1.45 -1.37
N ALA A 283 -19.41 -2.27 -0.46
CA ALA A 283 -20.76 -2.81 -0.53
C ALA A 283 -21.81 -1.80 -0.03
N ASP A 284 -21.52 -1.06 1.04
CA ASP A 284 -22.38 0.01 1.56
C ASP A 284 -21.55 1.23 2.00
N PRO A 285 -21.42 2.25 1.12
CA PRO A 285 -20.63 3.45 1.40
C PRO A 285 -21.18 4.34 2.52
N LYS A 286 -22.43 4.12 2.97
CA LYS A 286 -23.06 4.88 4.06
C LYS A 286 -22.61 4.41 5.43
N ILE A 287 -22.04 3.21 5.53
CA ILE A 287 -21.53 2.68 6.79
C ILE A 287 -20.31 3.50 7.22
N VAL A 288 -20.38 4.06 8.44
CA VAL A 288 -19.25 4.77 9.03
C VAL A 288 -18.24 3.73 9.51
N CYS A 289 -17.04 3.76 8.93
CA CYS A 289 -15.97 2.85 9.32
C CYS A 289 -14.77 3.59 9.89
N SER A 290 -14.19 3.04 10.95
CA SER A 290 -12.89 3.43 11.48
C SER A 290 -11.81 2.40 11.15
N LEU A 291 -10.61 2.87 10.82
CA LEU A 291 -9.42 2.04 10.76
C LEU A 291 -8.65 2.22 12.07
N ALA A 292 -8.44 1.11 12.79
CA ALA A 292 -7.62 1.11 13.98
C ALA A 292 -6.15 1.09 13.58
N TRP A 293 -5.42 2.13 13.97
CA TRP A 293 -4.03 2.33 13.58
C TRP A 293 -3.07 1.87 14.67
N LYS A 294 -2.10 1.03 14.31
CA LYS A 294 -1.02 0.62 15.20
C LYS A 294 0.29 1.27 14.79
N LYS A 295 0.88 2.02 15.72
CA LYS A 295 2.22 2.57 15.55
C LYS A 295 3.25 1.44 15.61
N ASP A 296 4.25 1.52 14.73
CA ASP A 296 5.39 0.62 14.68
C ASP A 296 5.05 -0.89 14.47
N GLU A 297 3.90 -1.18 13.83
CA GLU A 297 3.35 -2.54 13.67
C GLU A 297 4.29 -3.50 12.92
N PHE A 298 5.08 -3.00 11.96
CA PHE A 298 6.00 -3.82 11.18
C PHE A 298 7.30 -4.11 11.92
N SER A 299 7.82 -3.18 12.71
CA SER A 299 9.12 -3.35 13.37
C SER A 299 9.05 -4.01 14.75
N TYR A 300 7.93 -3.87 15.47
CA TYR A 300 7.76 -4.41 16.82
C TYR A 300 6.50 -5.27 16.96
N GLU A 301 6.59 -6.24 17.86
CA GLU A 301 5.43 -6.89 18.46
C GLU A 301 4.70 -5.87 19.35
N ILE A 302 3.38 -6.01 19.43
CA ILE A 302 2.54 -5.10 20.19
C ILE A 302 2.73 -5.39 21.67
N CYS A 303 3.06 -4.37 22.47
CA CYS A 303 2.87 -4.45 23.91
C CYS A 303 1.38 -4.32 24.22
N GLU A 304 0.84 -5.23 25.02
CA GLU A 304 -0.56 -5.17 25.48
C GLU A 304 -0.87 -3.93 26.33
N HIS A 305 0.17 -3.26 26.84
CA HIS A 305 0.09 -2.06 27.67
C HIS A 305 0.79 -0.86 27.02
N ASP A 306 0.20 0.29 27.27
CA ASP A 306 0.33 1.58 26.58
C ASP A 306 1.74 2.00 26.17
N GLY A 307 1.84 2.46 24.92
CA GLY A 307 2.92 3.33 24.41
C GLY A 307 4.32 2.71 24.31
N CYS A 308 4.55 1.53 24.88
CA CYS A 308 5.85 0.86 24.88
C CYS A 308 6.04 0.02 23.61
N ARG A 309 7.24 0.07 23.04
CA ARG A 309 7.63 -0.84 21.95
C ARG A 309 7.81 -2.24 22.54
N GLY A 310 7.09 -3.22 21.98
CA GLY A 310 7.29 -4.61 22.33
C GLY A 310 8.61 -5.17 21.80
N LYS A 311 8.69 -6.50 21.72
CA LYS A 311 9.89 -7.16 21.22
C LYS A 311 10.08 -6.85 19.73
N ARG A 312 11.33 -6.72 19.27
CA ARG A 312 11.61 -6.54 17.83
C ARG A 312 11.17 -7.80 17.09
N ARG A 313 10.44 -7.64 15.97
CA ARG A 313 10.07 -8.76 15.09
C ARG A 313 11.28 -9.38 14.38
N ALA A 314 12.32 -8.58 14.15
CA ALA A 314 13.55 -9.02 13.51
C ALA A 314 14.76 -8.80 14.42
N ASN A 315 15.50 -9.88 14.69
CA ASN A 315 16.75 -9.84 15.47
C ASN A 315 17.96 -9.42 14.62
N VAL A 316 17.83 -9.45 13.29
CA VAL A 316 18.89 -9.08 12.35
C VAL A 316 18.79 -7.58 12.02
N TRP A 317 19.88 -6.84 12.21
CA TRP A 317 19.87 -5.37 12.18
C TRP A 317 19.29 -4.77 10.89
N TYR A 318 19.74 -5.22 9.72
CA TYR A 318 19.29 -4.65 8.44
C TYR A 318 17.81 -4.96 8.15
N LYS A 319 17.33 -6.14 8.58
CA LYS A 319 15.90 -6.49 8.47
C LYS A 319 15.06 -5.59 9.37
N HIS A 320 15.52 -5.33 10.60
CA HIS A 320 14.82 -4.43 11.51
C HIS A 320 14.82 -2.99 10.98
N CYS A 321 15.94 -2.47 10.45
CA CYS A 321 15.98 -1.16 9.80
C CYS A 321 15.00 -1.06 8.63
N PHE A 322 14.89 -2.11 7.81
CA PHE A 322 13.89 -2.16 6.74
C PHE A 322 12.45 -2.11 7.27
N LEU A 323 12.13 -2.88 8.33
CA LEU A 323 10.80 -2.85 8.94
C LEU A 323 10.47 -1.48 9.56
N VAL A 324 11.44 -0.81 10.18
CA VAL A 324 11.28 0.57 10.67
C VAL A 324 11.01 1.53 9.52
N LEU A 325 11.68 1.37 8.39
CA LEU A 325 11.38 2.15 7.19
C LEU A 325 9.95 1.89 6.69
N CYS A 326 9.49 0.63 6.72
CA CYS A 326 8.10 0.29 6.40
C CYS A 326 7.12 1.02 7.33
N ASP A 327 7.39 1.10 8.64
CA ASP A 327 6.55 1.85 9.58
C ASP A 327 6.48 3.35 9.23
N PHE A 328 7.62 3.97 8.87
CA PHE A 328 7.64 5.35 8.41
C PHE A 328 6.82 5.56 7.13
N ILE A 329 6.98 4.67 6.15
CA ILE A 329 6.22 4.72 4.89
C ILE A 329 4.73 4.55 5.18
N HIS A 330 4.36 3.58 6.04
CA HIS A 330 2.98 3.32 6.42
C HIS A 330 2.36 4.56 7.07
N ALA A 331 3.02 5.14 8.08
CA ALA A 331 2.55 6.34 8.76
C ALA A 331 2.42 7.55 7.82
N TRP A 332 3.35 7.70 6.86
CA TRP A 332 3.28 8.74 5.85
C TRP A 332 2.12 8.53 4.87
N ALA A 333 1.88 7.28 4.46
CA ALA A 333 0.86 6.90 3.49
C ALA A 333 -0.56 6.97 4.06
N LEU A 334 -0.74 6.78 5.36
CA LEU A 334 -2.04 6.72 6.01
C LEU A 334 -2.96 7.93 5.69
N PRO A 335 -2.57 9.19 5.99
CA PRO A 335 -3.40 10.36 5.70
C PRO A 335 -3.38 10.79 4.22
N ARG A 336 -2.47 10.26 3.40
CA ARG A 336 -2.23 10.73 2.02
C ARG A 336 -2.81 9.81 0.95
N ILE A 337 -2.87 8.52 1.22
CA ILE A 337 -3.22 7.48 0.24
C ILE A 337 -4.24 6.53 0.86
N THR A 338 -3.91 5.90 1.99
CA THR A 338 -4.72 4.82 2.59
C THR A 338 -6.14 5.31 2.90
N TYR A 339 -6.27 6.49 3.50
CA TYR A 339 -7.56 7.14 3.75
C TYR A 339 -8.44 7.21 2.50
N TYR A 340 -7.89 7.71 1.39
CA TYR A 340 -8.65 7.91 0.17
C TYR A 340 -9.01 6.59 -0.50
N VAL A 341 -8.09 5.62 -0.52
CA VAL A 341 -8.29 4.33 -1.18
C VAL A 341 -9.34 3.49 -0.46
N LEU A 342 -9.21 3.37 0.87
CA LEU A 342 -10.14 2.62 1.69
C LEU A 342 -11.47 3.36 1.87
N GLY A 343 -11.46 4.68 1.65
CA GLY A 343 -12.49 5.59 2.07
C GLY A 343 -12.72 5.41 3.56
N VAL A 344 -11.77 5.62 4.46
CA VAL A 344 -12.07 5.46 5.90
C VAL A 344 -12.81 6.71 6.40
N SER A 345 -13.75 6.58 7.35
CA SER A 345 -14.42 7.76 7.94
C SER A 345 -13.64 8.35 9.11
N LEU A 346 -13.01 7.49 9.92
CA LEU A 346 -12.34 7.85 11.17
C LEU A 346 -11.05 7.03 11.34
N ILE A 347 -10.01 7.60 11.97
CA ILE A 347 -8.86 6.80 12.41
C ILE A 347 -8.82 6.78 13.92
N LEU A 348 -8.69 5.58 14.48
CA LEU A 348 -8.44 5.37 15.90
C LEU A 348 -6.92 5.34 16.10
N LEU A 349 -6.37 6.44 16.63
CA LEU A 349 -4.92 6.64 16.80
C LEU A 349 -4.39 5.99 18.09
N HIS A 350 -5.26 5.86 19.10
CA HIS A 350 -4.93 5.23 20.37
C HIS A 350 -6.19 4.60 20.99
N LYS A 351 -6.04 3.67 21.94
CA LYS A 351 -7.16 3.08 22.71
C LYS A 351 -8.10 4.14 23.32
N GLU A 352 -7.59 5.36 23.50
CA GLU A 352 -8.28 6.45 24.19
C GLU A 352 -8.73 7.60 23.27
N SER A 353 -8.42 7.57 21.96
CA SER A 353 -8.78 8.68 21.06
C SER A 353 -9.21 8.23 19.67
N LEU A 354 -10.44 8.62 19.33
CA LEU A 354 -10.96 8.65 17.95
C LEU A 354 -10.66 10.03 17.36
N SER A 355 -9.99 10.06 16.21
CA SER A 355 -9.77 11.29 15.46
C SER A 355 -10.58 11.26 14.16
N GLY A 356 -11.35 12.32 13.93
CA GLY A 356 -11.89 12.62 12.60
C GLY A 356 -10.75 12.99 11.66
N LEU A 357 -10.87 12.59 10.39
CA LEU A 357 -9.89 12.87 9.34
C LEU A 357 -10.31 13.99 8.42
#